data_AF-A0A924KCK4-F1
#
_entry.id   AF-A0A924KCK4-F1
#
_cell.length_a   1.000
_cell.length_b   1.000
_cell.length_c   1.000
_cell.angle_alpha   90.00
_cell.angle_beta   90.00
_cell.angle_gamma   90.00
#
_symmetry.space_group_name_H-M   'P 1'
#
loop_
_entity.id
_entity.type
_entity.pdbx_description
1 polymer ?
#
loop_
_entity_poly.entity_id
_entity_poly.type
_entity_poly.pdbx_seq_one_letter_code
_entity_poly.pdbx_strand_id
1 'polypeptide(L)'
;MHPAPLSLVTKMKEQHANEQHAGLSTPYPSAPMWRGTSLATNAGGQEEAFSIGLDGYIWSYAIRSDSGRTGRLISTGLRAETFATGRAHDGRSLVIAADGACVHYVIETGNPDQRWSLPCPATFSAGHADVAAIDKIFTQTLCGHLFVGVLTRHSGSHGEDLYQFWESIWSAKGLVFSHSPLKIEHENNIWLDKIAGSLCEMA
;
A
#
# COMPACT_ATOMS: atom_id res chain seq x y z
N MET A 1 -13.30 -10.50 -53.52
CA MET A 1 -12.56 -10.75 -52.26
C MET A 1 -11.08 -10.50 -52.53
N HIS A 2 -10.52 -9.43 -51.98
CA HIS A 2 -9.09 -9.11 -52.07
C HIS A 2 -8.64 -8.55 -50.70
N PRO A 3 -7.70 -9.20 -49.98
CA PRO A 3 -7.16 -8.67 -48.74
C PRO A 3 -6.06 -7.62 -49.02
N ALA A 4 -6.02 -6.58 -48.19
CA ALA A 4 -5.02 -5.52 -48.22
C ALA A 4 -3.65 -5.99 -47.67
N PRO A 5 -2.52 -5.39 -48.11
CA PRO A 5 -1.17 -5.91 -47.87
C PRO A 5 -0.52 -5.48 -46.54
N LEU A 6 0.19 -6.45 -45.95
CA LEU A 6 0.93 -6.49 -44.67
C LEU A 6 2.15 -5.53 -44.51
N SER A 7 2.13 -4.32 -45.09
CA SER A 7 3.34 -3.47 -45.14
C SER A 7 3.49 -2.39 -44.04
N LEU A 8 2.55 -2.26 -43.11
CA LEU A 8 2.61 -1.22 -42.04
C LEU A 8 3.05 -1.72 -40.67
N VAL A 9 2.97 -3.02 -40.37
CA VAL A 9 3.29 -3.55 -39.04
C VAL A 9 4.79 -3.77 -38.84
N THR A 10 5.56 -3.93 -39.93
CA THR A 10 7.01 -4.19 -39.85
C THR A 10 7.83 -2.90 -39.65
N LYS A 11 7.35 -1.74 -40.12
CA LYS A 11 8.08 -0.46 -39.98
C LYS A 11 8.02 0.15 -38.57
N MET A 12 7.06 -0.22 -37.71
CA MET A 12 7.03 0.24 -36.31
C MET A 12 7.95 -0.56 -35.38
N LYS A 13 8.41 -1.76 -35.76
CA LYS A 13 9.33 -2.56 -34.94
C LYS A 13 10.80 -2.18 -35.12
N GLU A 14 11.18 -1.56 -36.23
CA GLU A 14 12.57 -1.14 -36.48
C GLU A 14 12.91 0.25 -35.92
N GLN A 15 11.93 1.12 -35.64
CA GLN A 15 12.19 2.37 -34.90
C GLN A 15 12.43 2.15 -33.40
N HIS A 16 11.96 1.05 -32.81
CA HIS A 16 12.20 0.74 -31.40
C HIS A 16 13.56 0.09 -31.11
N ALA A 17 14.29 -0.38 -32.15
CA ALA A 17 15.55 -1.09 -31.98
C ALA A 17 16.79 -0.22 -32.19
N ASN A 18 16.65 1.02 -32.69
CA ASN A 18 17.79 1.84 -33.11
C ASN A 18 18.03 3.12 -32.28
N GLU A 19 17.33 3.30 -31.16
CA GLU A 19 17.56 4.42 -30.21
C GLU A 19 18.34 4.00 -28.95
N GLN A 20 18.89 2.79 -28.90
CA GLN A 20 19.66 2.32 -27.73
C GLN A 20 21.13 2.74 -27.71
N HIS A 21 21.64 3.47 -28.70
CA HIS A 21 23.03 3.95 -28.69
C HIS A 21 23.13 5.46 -28.91
N ALA A 22 23.66 6.11 -27.86
CA ALA A 22 24.13 7.49 -27.77
C ALA A 22 23.07 8.57 -27.47
N GLY A 23 23.04 9.03 -26.21
CA GLY A 23 22.46 10.32 -25.86
C GLY A 23 22.11 10.41 -24.38
N LEU A 24 22.81 11.30 -23.67
CA LEU A 24 22.57 11.71 -22.29
C LEU A 24 21.09 11.61 -21.86
N SER A 25 20.79 10.73 -20.91
CA SER A 25 19.49 10.65 -20.25
C SER A 25 19.30 11.90 -19.40
N THR A 26 18.82 12.99 -19.98
CA THR A 26 18.16 14.03 -19.19
C THR A 26 16.92 13.38 -18.57
N PRO A 27 16.82 13.26 -17.23
CA PRO A 27 15.61 12.74 -16.63
C PRO A 27 14.47 13.66 -17.05
N TYR A 28 13.51 13.14 -17.80
CA TYR A 28 12.23 13.82 -17.98
C TYR A 28 11.71 14.10 -16.58
N PRO A 29 11.41 15.37 -16.21
CA PRO A 29 10.83 15.64 -14.92
C PRO A 29 9.48 14.93 -14.90
N SER A 30 9.37 13.85 -14.12
CA SER A 30 8.05 13.29 -13.81
C SER A 30 7.29 14.44 -13.17
N ALA A 31 6.26 14.94 -13.85
CA ALA A 31 5.34 15.88 -13.25
C ALA A 31 4.96 15.36 -11.86
N PRO A 32 4.75 16.23 -10.86
CA PRO A 32 4.24 15.78 -9.58
C PRO A 32 2.90 15.08 -9.88
N MET A 33 2.89 13.75 -9.77
CA MET A 33 1.76 12.89 -10.07
C MET A 33 1.32 12.19 -8.80
N TRP A 34 0.04 11.87 -8.74
CA TRP A 34 -0.54 11.03 -7.71
C TRP A 34 0.19 9.67 -7.74
N ARG A 35 0.53 9.12 -6.57
CA ARG A 35 1.32 7.88 -6.46
C ARG A 35 0.69 6.89 -5.50
N GLY A 36 1.08 5.62 -5.64
CA GLY A 36 0.69 4.54 -4.73
C GLY A 36 -0.81 4.26 -4.71
N THR A 37 -1.49 4.17 -5.86
CA THR A 37 -2.94 3.96 -5.86
C THR A 37 -3.35 2.58 -5.36
N SER A 38 -4.29 2.53 -4.40
CA SER A 38 -4.96 1.32 -3.91
C SER A 38 -6.46 1.42 -4.16
N LEU A 39 -7.10 0.31 -4.53
CA LEU A 39 -8.56 0.21 -4.60
C LEU A 39 -9.06 -0.61 -3.41
N ALA A 40 -10.10 -0.11 -2.74
CA ALA A 40 -10.76 -0.81 -1.66
C ALA A 40 -12.28 -0.68 -1.77
N THR A 41 -12.99 -1.59 -1.11
CA THR A 41 -14.44 -1.48 -0.94
C THR A 41 -14.74 -0.81 0.39
N ASN A 42 -15.51 0.28 0.38
CA ASN A 42 -15.91 0.98 1.60
C ASN A 42 -17.03 0.23 2.35
N ALA A 43 -17.41 0.73 3.53
CA ALA A 43 -18.48 0.13 4.34
C ALA A 43 -19.84 0.04 3.62
N GLY A 44 -20.09 0.93 2.65
CA GLY A 44 -21.29 0.93 1.80
C GLY A 44 -21.23 -0.01 0.60
N GLY A 45 -20.17 -0.81 0.45
CA GLY A 45 -20.02 -1.75 -0.67
C GLY A 45 -19.56 -1.09 -1.98
N GLN A 46 -19.16 0.17 -1.95
CA GLN A 46 -18.72 0.91 -3.14
C GLN A 46 -17.20 0.86 -3.28
N GLU A 47 -16.72 0.83 -4.52
CA GLU A 47 -15.29 0.98 -4.80
C GLU A 47 -14.83 2.40 -4.48
N GLU A 48 -13.66 2.47 -3.85
CA GLU A 48 -13.01 3.71 -3.46
C GLU A 48 -11.52 3.61 -3.80
N ALA A 49 -11.02 4.64 -4.48
CA ALA A 49 -9.60 4.76 -4.79
C ALA A 49 -8.91 5.58 -3.71
N PHE A 50 -7.76 5.11 -3.25
CA PHE A 50 -6.86 5.82 -2.35
C PHE A 50 -5.55 6.09 -3.07
N SER A 51 -4.96 7.26 -2.86
CA SER A 51 -3.69 7.63 -3.48
C SER A 51 -2.97 8.69 -2.65
N ILE A 52 -1.65 8.75 -2.77
CA ILE A 52 -0.84 9.83 -2.23
C ILE A 52 -0.89 11.01 -3.21
N GLY A 53 -1.40 12.14 -2.74
CA GLY A 53 -1.47 13.39 -3.48
C GLY A 53 -0.11 14.08 -3.58
N LEU A 54 -0.08 15.20 -4.30
CA LEU A 54 1.15 16.00 -4.53
C LEU A 54 1.64 16.69 -3.26
N ASP A 55 0.75 16.86 -2.29
CA ASP A 55 1.01 17.39 -0.96
C ASP A 55 1.62 16.34 -0.01
N GLY A 56 1.76 15.09 -0.47
CA GLY A 56 2.24 13.97 0.33
C GLY A 56 1.19 13.35 1.24
N TYR A 57 -0.07 13.79 1.17
CA TYR A 57 -1.17 13.24 1.97
C TYR A 57 -1.95 12.18 1.21
N ILE A 58 -2.55 11.24 1.92
CA ILE A 58 -3.45 10.25 1.32
C ILE A 58 -4.83 10.86 1.15
N TRP A 59 -5.34 10.72 -0.06
CA TRP A 59 -6.68 11.13 -0.47
C TRP A 59 -7.48 9.91 -0.88
N SER A 60 -8.77 9.92 -0.54
CA SER A 60 -9.73 8.90 -0.95
C SER A 60 -10.78 9.50 -1.89
N TYR A 61 -11.12 8.76 -2.94
CA TYR A 61 -12.10 9.14 -3.95
C TYR A 61 -13.14 8.03 -4.10
N ALA A 62 -14.33 8.26 -3.55
CA ALA A 62 -15.45 7.33 -3.62
C ALA A 62 -16.39 7.69 -4.77
N ILE A 63 -16.71 6.71 -5.63
CA ILE A 63 -17.72 6.86 -6.68
C ILE A 63 -19.06 6.38 -6.12
N ARG A 64 -20.05 7.27 -6.07
CA ARG A 64 -21.41 6.89 -5.67
C ARG A 64 -22.10 6.14 -6.82
N SER A 65 -22.59 4.94 -6.54
CA SER A 65 -23.12 4.02 -7.53
C SER A 65 -24.52 4.36 -8.09
N ASP A 66 -25.22 5.37 -7.58
CA ASP A 66 -26.69 5.42 -7.72
C ASP A 66 -27.34 6.73 -8.17
N SER A 67 -26.62 7.82 -8.50
CA SER A 67 -27.33 9.11 -8.65
C SER A 67 -26.73 10.19 -9.56
N GLY A 68 -25.81 9.86 -10.48
CA GLY A 68 -25.27 10.87 -11.42
C GLY A 68 -24.52 12.03 -10.74
N ARG A 69 -24.15 11.86 -9.46
CA ARG A 69 -23.30 12.80 -8.71
C ARG A 69 -21.83 12.47 -8.93
N THR A 70 -21.03 13.51 -9.18
CA THR A 70 -19.56 13.48 -9.18
C THR A 70 -19.03 12.91 -7.86
N GLY A 71 -17.98 12.09 -7.93
CA GLY A 71 -17.33 11.50 -6.75
C GLY A 71 -16.79 12.58 -5.81
N ARG A 72 -16.55 12.19 -4.55
CA ARG A 72 -16.04 13.10 -3.52
C ARG A 72 -14.59 12.76 -3.20
N LEU A 73 -13.73 13.76 -3.24
CA LEU A 73 -12.37 13.67 -2.76
C LEU A 73 -12.33 14.01 -1.26
N ILE A 74 -11.72 13.14 -0.45
CA ILE A 74 -11.69 13.24 1.02
C ILE A 74 -10.25 12.99 1.48
N SER A 75 -9.67 13.91 2.26
CA SER A 75 -8.36 13.67 2.87
C SER A 75 -8.49 12.72 4.07
N THR A 76 -7.54 11.81 4.23
CA THR A 76 -7.44 10.97 5.44
C THR A 76 -6.69 11.67 6.58
N GLY A 77 -6.00 12.78 6.29
CA GLY A 77 -5.10 13.45 7.22
C GLY A 77 -3.75 12.74 7.41
N LEU A 78 -3.50 11.61 6.74
CA LEU A 78 -2.22 10.89 6.82
C LEU A 78 -1.24 11.38 5.75
N ARG A 79 -0.02 11.70 6.17
CA ARG A 79 1.13 11.77 5.25
C ARG A 79 1.65 10.38 4.93
N ALA A 80 2.17 10.19 3.72
CA ALA A 80 2.68 8.91 3.29
C ALA A 80 3.77 8.98 2.21
N GLU A 81 4.73 8.08 2.35
CA GLU A 81 5.60 7.59 1.29
C GLU A 81 5.08 6.26 0.73
N THR A 82 4.51 5.43 1.59
CA THR A 82 3.83 4.17 1.26
C THR A 82 2.61 3.98 2.15
N PHE A 83 1.59 3.28 1.67
CA PHE A 83 0.39 3.00 2.45
C PHE A 83 -0.30 1.71 2.00
N ALA A 84 -1.19 1.20 2.85
CA ALA A 84 -2.11 0.14 2.53
C ALA A 84 -3.50 0.42 3.14
N THR A 85 -4.50 -0.27 2.60
CA THR A 85 -5.90 -0.15 3.03
C THR A 85 -6.43 -1.52 3.41
N GLY A 86 -7.05 -1.62 4.58
CA GLY A 86 -7.65 -2.85 5.08
C GLY A 86 -9.09 -2.66 5.53
N ARG A 87 -9.78 -3.77 5.83
CA ARG A 87 -11.11 -3.75 6.42
C ARG A 87 -11.12 -4.54 7.71
N ALA A 88 -11.51 -3.87 8.80
CA ALA A 88 -11.65 -4.49 10.11
C ALA A 88 -12.86 -5.43 10.15
N HIS A 89 -12.91 -6.33 11.15
CA HIS A 89 -14.02 -7.27 11.35
C HIS A 89 -15.39 -6.59 11.43
N ASP A 90 -15.45 -5.40 12.04
CA ASP A 90 -16.67 -4.60 12.17
C ASP A 90 -17.08 -3.89 10.88
N GLY A 91 -16.39 -4.16 9.77
CA GLY A 91 -16.70 -3.65 8.45
C GLY A 91 -16.13 -2.26 8.16
N ARG A 92 -15.48 -1.61 9.13
CA ARG A 92 -14.87 -0.28 8.96
C ARG A 92 -13.59 -0.35 8.14
N SER A 93 -13.38 0.64 7.27
CA SER A 93 -12.13 0.79 6.54
C SER A 93 -11.02 1.32 7.44
N LEU A 94 -9.81 0.82 7.19
CA LEU A 94 -8.56 1.23 7.85
C LEU A 94 -7.57 1.68 6.77
N VAL A 95 -6.96 2.84 6.96
CA VAL A 95 -5.85 3.32 6.12
C VAL A 95 -4.61 3.35 7.00
N ILE A 96 -3.54 2.71 6.55
CA ILE A 96 -2.27 2.61 7.29
C ILE A 96 -1.19 3.21 6.40
N ALA A 97 -0.48 4.20 6.91
CA ALA A 97 0.50 4.98 6.19
C ALA A 97 1.84 4.95 6.89
N ALA A 98 2.91 5.00 6.10
CA ALA A 98 4.24 5.25 6.61
C ALA A 98 4.86 6.50 5.99
N ASP A 99 5.53 7.29 6.83
CA ASP A 99 6.33 8.47 6.48
C ASP A 99 7.68 8.32 7.21
N GLY A 100 8.76 8.03 6.46
CA GLY A 100 10.02 7.58 7.04
C GLY A 100 9.85 6.27 7.81
N ALA A 101 10.29 6.24 9.07
CA ALA A 101 10.15 5.09 9.98
C ALA A 101 8.85 5.07 10.79
N CYS A 102 8.00 6.10 10.65
CA CYS A 102 6.77 6.22 11.45
C CYS A 102 5.59 5.60 10.72
N VAL A 103 4.85 4.71 11.41
CA VAL A 103 3.57 4.17 10.93
C VAL A 103 2.42 4.80 11.68
N HIS A 104 1.46 5.36 10.94
CA HIS A 104 0.20 5.88 11.46
C HIS A 104 -0.97 5.19 10.78
N TYR A 105 -2.13 5.22 11.42
CA TYR A 105 -3.36 4.74 10.82
C TYR A 105 -4.54 5.65 11.15
N VAL A 106 -5.58 5.59 10.32
CA VAL A 106 -6.91 6.12 10.60
C VAL A 106 -7.96 5.04 10.36
N ILE A 107 -9.04 5.10 11.13
CA ILE A 107 -10.19 4.22 11.01
C ILE A 107 -11.39 5.05 10.57
N GLU A 108 -12.27 4.48 9.77
CA GLU A 108 -13.58 5.06 9.48
C GLU A 108 -14.42 5.21 10.78
N THR A 109 -15.08 6.34 10.96
CA THR A 109 -15.83 6.68 12.19
C THR A 109 -17.35 6.54 12.03
N GLY A 110 -17.84 6.46 10.79
CA GLY A 110 -19.26 6.55 10.45
C GLY A 110 -19.84 7.97 10.49
N ASN A 111 -19.06 9.00 10.87
CA ASN A 111 -19.47 10.40 10.83
C ASN A 111 -19.17 11.01 9.44
N PRO A 112 -20.16 11.47 8.66
CA PRO A 112 -19.93 12.02 7.31
C PRO A 112 -19.13 13.33 7.29
N ASP A 113 -19.12 14.09 8.39
CA ASP A 113 -18.40 15.35 8.53
C ASP A 113 -16.94 15.13 8.97
N GLN A 114 -16.67 14.00 9.61
CA GLN A 114 -15.34 13.58 10.05
C GLN A 114 -15.18 12.08 9.82
N ARG A 115 -15.13 11.68 8.55
CA ARG A 115 -15.17 10.25 8.16
C ARG A 115 -14.01 9.45 8.73
N TRP A 116 -12.84 10.06 8.81
CA TRP A 116 -11.63 9.43 9.34
C TRP A 116 -11.39 9.87 10.77
N SER A 117 -10.91 8.96 11.61
CA SER A 117 -10.40 9.30 12.93
C SER A 117 -9.23 10.28 12.83
N LEU A 118 -8.83 10.85 13.95
CA LEU A 118 -7.50 11.47 14.02
C LEU A 118 -6.42 10.40 13.73
N PRO A 119 -5.29 10.78 13.12
CA PRO A 119 -4.14 9.89 12.96
C PRO A 119 -3.72 9.29 14.30
N CYS A 120 -3.59 7.96 14.35
CA CYS A 120 -3.12 7.23 15.51
C CYS A 120 -1.76 6.58 15.18
N PRO A 121 -0.75 6.68 16.04
CA PRO A 121 0.53 6.00 15.83
C PRO A 121 0.35 4.49 16.03
N ALA A 122 0.98 3.69 15.18
CA ALA A 122 1.19 2.28 15.46
C ALA A 122 2.38 2.11 16.41
N THR A 123 2.34 1.07 17.24
CA THR A 123 3.43 0.76 18.18
C THR A 123 4.27 -0.39 17.65
N PHE A 124 5.58 -0.32 17.81
CA PHE A 124 6.48 -1.44 17.54
C PHE A 124 7.03 -2.00 18.85
N SER A 125 7.15 -3.33 18.92
CA SER A 125 7.85 -4.00 20.01
C SER A 125 9.36 -3.71 19.96
N ALA A 126 10.12 -4.09 20.98
CA ALA A 126 11.56 -3.84 21.07
C ALA A 126 12.31 -4.28 19.80
N GLY A 127 13.29 -3.48 19.36
CA GLY A 127 14.11 -3.72 18.16
C GLY A 127 13.85 -2.79 16.96
N HIS A 128 12.86 -1.89 17.04
CA HIS A 128 12.56 -0.94 15.96
C HIS A 128 13.44 0.32 15.96
N ALA A 129 14.32 0.50 16.94
CA ALA A 129 15.08 1.75 17.11
C ALA A 129 16.01 2.07 15.92
N ASP A 130 16.41 1.05 15.15
CA ASP A 130 17.37 1.18 14.06
C ASP A 130 16.72 1.21 12.66
N VAL A 131 15.39 1.29 12.58
CA VAL A 131 14.67 1.35 11.30
C VAL A 131 14.85 2.72 10.66
N ALA A 132 15.40 2.75 9.44
CA ALA A 132 15.60 3.97 8.68
C ALA A 132 14.32 4.38 7.93
N ALA A 133 13.60 3.42 7.36
CA ALA A 133 12.36 3.68 6.63
C ALA A 133 11.45 2.45 6.57
N ILE A 134 10.17 2.68 6.33
CA ILE A 134 9.22 1.66 5.91
C ILE A 134 9.23 1.57 4.37
N ASP A 135 9.55 0.39 3.83
CA ASP A 135 9.53 0.14 2.39
C ASP A 135 8.11 -0.16 1.89
N LYS A 136 7.41 -1.08 2.57
CA LYS A 136 6.08 -1.55 2.17
C LYS A 136 5.18 -1.84 3.36
N ILE A 137 3.88 -1.66 3.15
CA ILE A 137 2.82 -2.09 4.05
C ILE A 137 1.93 -3.08 3.30
N PHE A 138 1.56 -4.17 3.96
CA PHE A 138 0.69 -5.21 3.44
C PHE A 138 -0.54 -5.34 4.33
N THR A 139 -1.69 -5.64 3.74
CA THR A 139 -2.93 -5.88 4.46
C THR A 139 -3.67 -7.07 3.87
N GLN A 140 -4.15 -7.98 4.72
CA GLN A 140 -4.99 -9.10 4.30
C GLN A 140 -6.06 -9.33 5.34
N THR A 141 -7.30 -9.48 4.89
CA THR A 141 -8.38 -9.96 5.74
C THR A 141 -8.51 -11.47 5.55
N LEU A 142 -8.47 -12.23 6.65
CA LEU A 142 -8.70 -13.67 6.65
C LEU A 142 -9.42 -14.09 7.92
N CYS A 143 -10.46 -14.92 7.79
CA CYS A 143 -11.32 -15.35 8.90
C CYS A 143 -11.83 -14.18 9.76
N GLY A 144 -12.12 -13.04 9.12
CA GLY A 144 -12.60 -11.83 9.80
C GLY A 144 -11.51 -11.01 10.52
N HIS A 145 -10.27 -11.49 10.57
CA HIS A 145 -9.14 -10.75 11.14
C HIS A 145 -8.40 -9.99 10.04
N LEU A 146 -8.02 -8.74 10.34
CA LEU A 146 -7.16 -7.95 9.47
C LEU A 146 -5.71 -8.10 9.92
N PHE A 147 -4.91 -8.78 9.12
CA PHE A 147 -3.47 -8.92 9.26
C PHE A 147 -2.77 -7.76 8.55
N VAL A 148 -1.77 -7.21 9.21
CA VAL A 148 -0.96 -6.10 8.70
C VAL A 148 0.51 -6.51 8.76
N GLY A 149 1.19 -6.41 7.62
CA GLY A 149 2.63 -6.61 7.50
C GLY A 149 3.33 -5.30 7.18
N VAL A 150 4.53 -5.10 7.70
CA VAL A 150 5.37 -3.94 7.42
C VAL A 150 6.78 -4.41 7.11
N LEU A 151 7.27 -4.09 5.92
CA LEU A 151 8.66 -4.31 5.53
C LEU A 151 9.45 -3.04 5.83
N THR A 152 10.41 -3.16 6.73
CA THR A 152 11.31 -2.08 7.15
C THR A 152 12.66 -2.24 6.47
N ARG A 153 13.34 -1.11 6.23
CA ARG A 153 14.68 -1.03 5.67
C ARG A 153 15.60 -0.32 6.67
N HIS A 154 16.79 -0.87 6.88
CA HIS A 154 17.85 -0.28 7.70
C HIS A 154 19.20 -0.46 7.01
N SER A 155 20.16 0.40 7.33
CA SER A 155 21.50 0.31 6.78
C SER A 155 22.35 -0.63 7.62
N GLY A 156 22.90 -1.66 6.97
CA GLY A 156 23.89 -2.55 7.57
C GLY A 156 25.23 -1.86 7.80
N SER A 157 26.13 -2.54 8.49
CA SER A 157 27.43 -1.99 8.88
C SER A 157 28.38 -1.72 7.71
N HIS A 158 28.10 -2.26 6.52
CA HIS A 158 28.86 -2.04 5.29
C HIS A 158 28.08 -1.19 4.27
N GLY A 159 26.98 -0.56 4.68
CA GLY A 159 26.15 0.30 3.83
C GLY A 159 25.16 -0.46 2.94
N GLU A 160 25.00 -1.76 3.13
CA GLU A 160 23.98 -2.58 2.49
C GLU A 160 22.58 -2.29 3.05
N ASP A 161 21.55 -2.40 2.21
CA ASP A 161 20.15 -2.33 2.67
C ASP A 161 19.75 -3.69 3.25
N LEU A 162 19.42 -3.70 4.53
CA LEU A 162 18.88 -4.85 5.24
C LEU A 162 17.38 -4.67 5.47
N TYR A 163 16.64 -5.75 5.30
CA TYR A 163 15.18 -5.74 5.40
C TYR A 163 14.71 -6.57 6.60
N GLN A 164 13.74 -6.04 7.33
CA GLN A 164 13.08 -6.73 8.44
C GLN A 164 11.57 -6.65 8.28
N PHE A 165 10.89 -7.74 8.60
CA PHE A 165 9.43 -7.82 8.53
C PHE A 165 8.81 -7.78 9.92
N TRP A 166 7.79 -6.95 10.05
CA TRP A 166 7.00 -6.76 11.24
C TRP A 166 5.56 -7.09 10.92
N GLU A 167 4.86 -7.72 11.87
CA GLU A 167 3.47 -8.08 11.69
C GLU A 167 2.61 -7.63 12.86
N SER A 168 1.34 -7.39 12.57
CA SER A 168 0.31 -7.05 13.56
C SER A 168 -1.03 -7.63 13.12
N ILE A 169 -1.88 -7.91 14.09
CA ILE A 169 -3.30 -8.19 13.87
C ILE A 169 -4.08 -6.99 14.38
N TRP A 170 -4.90 -6.41 13.52
CA TRP A 170 -5.75 -5.29 13.89
C TRP A 170 -6.64 -5.66 15.08
N SER A 171 -6.70 -4.76 16.06
CA SER A 171 -7.59 -4.86 17.21
C SER A 171 -8.24 -3.51 17.53
N ALA A 172 -9.28 -3.51 18.34
CA ALA A 172 -9.90 -2.27 18.83
C ALA A 172 -8.93 -1.36 19.61
N LYS A 173 -7.79 -1.89 20.07
CA LYS A 173 -6.73 -1.14 20.76
C LYS A 173 -5.70 -0.53 19.80
N GLY A 174 -5.79 -0.81 18.51
CA GLY A 174 -4.85 -0.32 17.49
C GLY A 174 -3.89 -1.39 16.95
N LEU A 175 -2.85 -0.92 16.27
CA LEU A 175 -1.77 -1.73 15.69
C LEU A 175 -0.57 -1.78 16.64
N VAL A 176 -0.21 -3.00 17.04
CA VAL A 176 1.02 -3.31 17.78
C VAL A 176 1.79 -4.33 16.98
N PHE A 177 2.94 -3.92 16.46
CA PHE A 177 3.82 -4.73 15.63
C PHE A 177 4.79 -5.54 16.49
N SER A 178 4.85 -6.84 16.21
CA SER A 178 5.87 -7.73 16.75
C SER A 178 6.86 -8.15 15.66
N HIS A 179 8.12 -8.25 16.04
CA HIS A 179 9.15 -8.79 15.17
C HIS A 179 8.94 -10.30 15.03
N SER A 180 8.89 -10.75 13.79
CA SER A 180 8.82 -12.17 13.47
C SER A 180 10.02 -12.52 12.61
N PRO A 181 11.04 -13.21 13.15
CA PRO A 181 12.23 -13.53 12.37
C PRO A 181 11.84 -14.39 11.17
N LEU A 182 11.98 -13.83 9.97
CA LEU A 182 11.77 -14.55 8.72
C LEU A 182 13.08 -15.24 8.32
N LYS A 183 13.08 -16.57 8.20
CA LYS A 183 14.12 -17.28 7.45
C LYS A 183 13.74 -17.25 5.98
N ILE A 184 14.39 -16.38 5.21
CA ILE A 184 14.21 -16.26 3.76
C ILE A 184 14.94 -17.43 3.08
N GLU A 185 14.47 -18.66 3.28
CA GLU A 185 14.97 -19.81 2.53
C GLU A 185 14.08 -20.13 1.32
N HIS A 186 12.85 -19.59 1.28
CA HIS A 186 11.90 -19.78 0.18
C HIS A 186 11.26 -18.44 -0.19
N GLU A 187 11.77 -17.82 -1.24
CA GLU A 187 11.15 -16.68 -1.90
C GLU A 187 9.81 -17.16 -2.49
N ASN A 188 8.68 -16.82 -1.84
CA ASN A 188 7.50 -16.22 -2.49
C ASN A 188 6.24 -16.17 -1.62
N ASN A 189 6.08 -16.90 -0.51
CA ASN A 189 4.78 -16.93 0.22
C ASN A 189 4.85 -17.06 1.75
N ILE A 190 5.96 -16.67 2.38
CA ILE A 190 6.19 -16.85 3.84
C ILE A 190 5.05 -16.29 4.70
N TRP A 191 4.44 -15.19 4.27
CA TRP A 191 3.34 -14.56 5.01
C TRP A 191 2.02 -15.33 4.94
N LEU A 192 1.69 -15.93 3.79
CA LEU A 192 0.48 -16.74 3.65
C LEU A 192 0.59 -18.06 4.42
N ASP A 193 1.76 -18.70 4.38
CA ASP A 193 1.99 -19.95 5.10
C ASP A 193 1.90 -19.76 6.61
N LYS A 194 2.42 -18.64 7.12
CA LYS A 194 2.34 -18.31 8.53
C LYS A 194 0.92 -17.95 8.98
N ILE A 195 0.19 -17.19 8.17
CA ILE A 195 -1.23 -16.92 8.41
C ILE A 195 -2.03 -18.22 8.45
N ALA A 196 -1.77 -19.17 7.54
CA ALA A 196 -2.40 -20.48 7.55
C ALA A 196 -2.07 -21.29 8.82
N GLY A 197 -0.83 -21.22 9.31
CA GLY A 197 -0.41 -21.84 10.56
C GLY A 197 -1.11 -21.27 11.79
N SER A 198 -1.18 -19.94 11.92
CA SER A 198 -1.85 -19.28 13.06
C SER A 198 -3.36 -19.56 13.10
N LEU A 199 -4.00 -19.81 11.96
CA LEU A 199 -5.41 -20.23 11.92
C LEU A 199 -5.64 -21.63 12.48
N CYS A 200 -4.69 -22.56 12.31
CA CYS A 200 -4.79 -23.91 12.88
C CYS A 200 -4.67 -23.92 14.41
N GLU A 201 -3.98 -22.95 15.01
CA GLU A 201 -3.82 -22.85 16.46
C GLU A 201 -5.00 -22.17 17.17
N MET A 202 -5.85 -21.47 16.41
CA MET A 202 -7.03 -20.76 16.92
C MET A 202 -8.34 -21.56 16.76
N ALA A 203 -8.31 -22.71 16.09
CA ALA A 203 -9.45 -23.62 15.87
C ALA A 203 -9.43 -24.80 16.87
#